data_AF-A0A959GYV8-F1
#
_entry.id   AF-A0A959GYV8-F1
#
_cell.length_a   1.000
_cell.length_b   1.000
_cell.length_c   1.000
_cell.angle_alpha   90.00
_cell.angle_beta   90.00
_cell.angle_gamma   90.00
#
_symmetry.space_group_name_H-M   'P 1'
#
loop_
_entity.id
_entity.type
_entity.pdbx_description
1 polymer ?
#
loop_
_entity_poly.entity_id
_entity_poly.type
_entity_poly.pdbx_seq_one_letter_code
_entity_poly.pdbx_strand_id
1 'polypeptide(L)'
;SLLEGQQREALDALLASPWPVKILCLDDGLADPEAPQRQGARGNAALFAAATLRNAYVWQGSLATAPQLFDGLRHGIARPRPAFFHLLAVAPERHTKPWAEWPQLAGLALKSRGFPVFAFDPETENGFLSQATSLDGNPGTDADWWDEPAVEQHYTYTYADWLYTQRAWQAHFTPVYADKAGIKPMAEYLQLGREARQEQRPVIFAPDADGVIMPFAVSNKVVAATEGALHQWRMLREMAGALTPFPEKLRKQVEQEWAEKYQQELEQARSEYELKLQRREQELMQDVRAKLRDKLLSLSRTPRN
;
A
#
# COMPACT_ATOMS: atom_id res chain seq x y z
N SER A 1 -23.01 1.23 -14.25
CA SER A 1 -22.35 2.34 -13.54
C SER A 1 -23.11 2.58 -12.26
N LEU A 2 -22.45 2.87 -11.14
CA LEU A 2 -23.11 3.03 -9.85
C LEU A 2 -24.11 4.20 -9.84
N LEU A 3 -23.89 5.26 -10.62
CA LEU A 3 -24.86 6.31 -10.95
C LEU A 3 -24.46 6.96 -12.30
N GLU A 4 -25.41 7.27 -13.19
CA GLU A 4 -25.14 7.99 -14.46
C GLU A 4 -26.01 9.24 -14.61
N GLY A 5 -25.49 10.23 -15.35
CA GLY A 5 -26.20 11.46 -15.67
C GLY A 5 -26.71 12.20 -14.44
N GLN A 6 -28.02 12.47 -14.40
CA GLN A 6 -28.68 13.26 -13.35
C GLN A 6 -28.48 12.68 -11.93
N GLN A 7 -28.35 11.37 -11.79
CA GLN A 7 -28.15 10.75 -10.48
C GLN A 7 -26.79 11.11 -9.87
N ARG A 8 -25.77 11.23 -10.71
CA ARG A 8 -24.43 11.63 -10.28
C ARG A 8 -24.39 13.12 -9.90
N GLU A 9 -25.01 13.97 -10.70
CA GLU A 9 -25.13 15.40 -10.38
C GLU A 9 -25.86 15.63 -9.05
N ALA A 10 -26.94 14.88 -8.81
CA ALA A 10 -27.66 14.95 -7.54
C ALA A 10 -26.81 14.46 -6.36
N LEU A 11 -26.04 13.38 -6.54
CA LEU A 11 -25.09 12.89 -5.53
C LEU A 11 -24.05 13.96 -5.20
N ASP A 12 -23.40 14.53 -6.21
CA ASP A 12 -22.36 15.54 -6.04
C ASP A 12 -22.93 16.79 -5.35
N ALA A 13 -24.16 17.22 -5.69
CA ALA A 13 -24.84 18.33 -5.04
C ALA A 13 -25.13 18.06 -3.55
N LEU A 14 -25.56 16.84 -3.20
CA LEU A 14 -25.80 16.44 -1.81
C LEU A 14 -24.49 16.41 -1.01
N LEU A 15 -23.41 15.86 -1.59
CA LEU A 15 -22.10 15.77 -0.94
C LEU A 15 -21.39 17.14 -0.81
N ALA A 16 -21.71 18.09 -1.69
CA ALA A 16 -21.24 19.47 -1.58
C ALA A 16 -22.06 20.31 -0.58
N SER A 17 -23.24 19.83 -0.17
CA SER A 17 -24.15 20.58 0.69
C SER A 17 -23.63 20.71 2.13
N PRO A 18 -24.08 21.71 2.90
CA PRO A 18 -23.72 21.84 4.32
C PRO A 18 -24.48 20.86 5.22
N TRP A 19 -25.41 20.07 4.66
CA TRP A 19 -26.29 19.19 5.43
C TRP A 19 -25.58 17.89 5.80
N PRO A 20 -25.79 17.34 7.01
CA PRO A 20 -25.13 16.10 7.45
C PRO A 20 -25.77 14.84 6.83
N VAL A 21 -25.86 14.78 5.50
CA VAL A 21 -26.48 13.66 4.76
C VAL A 21 -25.53 12.46 4.71
N LYS A 22 -26.02 11.27 5.06
CA LYS A 22 -25.25 10.02 5.01
C LYS A 22 -25.75 9.18 3.85
N ILE A 23 -24.89 8.94 2.87
CA ILE A 23 -25.23 8.22 1.65
C ILE A 23 -24.52 6.87 1.69
N LEU A 24 -25.30 5.81 1.59
CA LEU A 24 -24.82 4.45 1.56
C LEU A 24 -25.03 3.89 0.15
N CYS A 25 -23.95 3.42 -0.46
CA CYS A 25 -23.94 2.80 -1.76
C CYS A 25 -23.51 1.34 -1.63
N LEU A 26 -24.39 0.43 -2.02
CA LEU A 26 -24.12 -1.01 -2.02
C LEU A 26 -23.73 -1.44 -3.44
N ASP A 27 -22.52 -1.96 -3.60
CA ASP A 27 -21.96 -2.43 -4.87
C ASP A 27 -21.84 -3.96 -4.86
N ASP A 28 -22.29 -4.61 -5.93
CA ASP A 28 -22.17 -6.06 -6.09
C ASP A 28 -20.75 -6.50 -6.48
N GLY A 29 -19.85 -5.55 -6.76
CA GLY A 29 -18.43 -5.79 -7.00
C GLY A 29 -18.15 -6.47 -8.35
N LEU A 30 -19.12 -6.46 -9.26
CA LEU A 30 -19.03 -7.20 -10.51
C LEU A 30 -18.25 -6.48 -11.59
N ALA A 31 -17.45 -7.29 -12.25
CA ALA A 31 -16.66 -6.91 -13.39
C ALA A 31 -17.42 -7.24 -14.68
N ASP A 32 -17.51 -6.27 -15.58
CA ASP A 32 -18.15 -6.44 -16.89
C ASP A 32 -17.14 -6.96 -17.93
N PRO A 33 -17.30 -8.19 -18.47
CA PRO A 33 -16.38 -8.78 -19.46
C PRO A 33 -16.27 -8.01 -20.76
N GLU A 34 -17.23 -7.17 -21.10
CA GLU A 34 -17.21 -6.37 -22.33
C GLU A 34 -16.42 -5.06 -22.17
N ALA A 35 -16.13 -4.65 -20.93
CA ALA A 35 -15.36 -3.45 -20.64
C ALA A 35 -14.30 -3.66 -19.55
N PRO A 36 -13.32 -4.57 -19.76
CA PRO A 36 -12.31 -4.91 -18.76
C PRO A 36 -11.49 -3.69 -18.30
N GLN A 37 -11.18 -2.77 -19.23
CA GLN A 37 -10.40 -1.56 -18.90
C GLN A 37 -11.17 -0.56 -18.03
N ARG A 38 -12.50 -0.65 -17.96
CA ARG A 38 -13.35 0.28 -17.19
C ARG A 38 -13.65 -0.21 -15.77
N GLN A 39 -13.23 -1.42 -15.39
CA GLN A 39 -13.61 -2.02 -14.11
C GLN A 39 -13.10 -1.23 -12.92
N GLY A 40 -11.86 -0.77 -12.95
CA GLY A 40 -11.34 0.10 -11.90
C GLY A 40 -11.90 1.53 -11.90
N ALA A 41 -12.55 1.96 -12.98
CA ALA A 41 -13.13 3.29 -13.09
C ALA A 41 -14.56 3.38 -12.53
N ARG A 42 -15.31 2.26 -12.48
CA ARG A 42 -16.76 2.28 -12.18
C ARG A 42 -17.09 2.62 -10.72
N GLY A 43 -16.39 2.02 -9.75
CA GLY A 43 -16.59 2.31 -8.31
C GLY A 43 -15.88 3.59 -7.85
N ASN A 44 -14.69 3.83 -8.40
CA ASN A 44 -13.83 4.92 -7.91
C ASN A 44 -14.18 6.31 -8.44
N ALA A 45 -14.89 6.43 -9.56
CA ALA A 45 -15.23 7.75 -10.11
C ALA A 45 -16.13 8.57 -9.15
N ALA A 46 -17.10 7.94 -8.51
CA ALA A 46 -17.94 8.58 -7.50
C ALA A 46 -17.13 8.88 -6.23
N LEU A 47 -16.23 7.98 -5.87
CA LEU A 47 -15.38 8.10 -4.69
C LEU A 47 -14.39 9.27 -4.79
N PHE A 48 -13.74 9.39 -5.94
CA PHE A 48 -12.84 10.50 -6.24
C PHE A 48 -13.60 11.81 -6.39
N ALA A 49 -14.76 11.81 -7.05
CA ALA A 49 -15.62 12.99 -7.12
C ALA A 49 -15.97 13.49 -5.69
N ALA A 50 -16.46 12.60 -4.83
CA ALA A 50 -16.77 12.89 -3.45
C ALA A 50 -15.56 13.44 -2.66
N ALA A 51 -14.38 12.84 -2.82
CA ALA A 51 -13.15 13.30 -2.16
C ALA A 51 -12.69 14.68 -2.68
N THR A 52 -12.86 14.97 -3.98
CA THR A 52 -12.49 16.28 -4.56
C THR A 52 -13.33 17.44 -4.05
N LEU A 53 -14.58 17.18 -3.65
CA LEU A 53 -15.44 18.19 -3.02
C LEU A 53 -14.91 18.68 -1.66
N ARG A 54 -13.99 17.93 -1.03
CA ARG A 54 -13.36 18.26 0.27
C ARG A 54 -14.34 18.62 1.39
N ASN A 55 -15.59 18.17 1.28
CA ASN A 55 -16.65 18.47 2.22
C ASN A 55 -17.20 17.22 2.91
N ALA A 56 -17.22 16.10 2.18
CA ALA A 56 -17.76 14.84 2.65
C ALA A 56 -16.65 13.92 3.17
N TYR A 57 -16.94 13.21 4.26
CA TYR A 57 -16.18 12.01 4.60
C TYR A 57 -16.47 10.92 3.58
N VAL A 58 -15.46 10.22 3.09
CA VAL A 58 -15.64 9.14 2.12
C VAL A 58 -15.01 7.87 2.65
N TRP A 59 -15.72 6.75 2.59
CA TRP A 59 -15.19 5.47 3.00
C TRP A 59 -15.64 4.34 2.08
N GLN A 60 -14.68 3.53 1.65
CA GLN A 60 -14.88 2.30 0.90
C GLN A 60 -14.42 1.12 1.73
N GLY A 61 -15.19 0.04 1.71
CA GLY A 61 -14.71 -1.24 2.25
C GLY A 61 -15.80 -2.30 2.29
N SER A 62 -15.55 -3.35 3.05
CA SER A 62 -16.43 -4.51 3.09
C SER A 62 -16.43 -5.17 4.47
N LEU A 63 -17.29 -6.17 4.64
CA LEU A 63 -17.31 -7.05 5.81
C LEU A 63 -16.09 -8.00 5.89
N ALA A 64 -15.13 -7.91 4.97
CA ALA A 64 -13.85 -8.65 5.04
C ALA A 64 -13.12 -8.43 6.36
N THR A 65 -13.23 -7.24 6.94
CA THR A 65 -12.72 -6.92 8.27
C THR A 65 -13.76 -6.11 9.03
N ALA A 66 -14.57 -6.82 9.82
CA ALA A 66 -15.68 -6.22 10.56
C ALA A 66 -15.25 -5.00 11.43
N PRO A 67 -14.15 -5.04 12.20
CA PRO A 67 -13.73 -3.88 12.98
C PRO A 67 -13.53 -2.62 12.13
N GLN A 68 -12.84 -2.73 10.99
CA GLN A 68 -12.59 -1.59 10.09
C GLN A 68 -13.86 -1.04 9.48
N LEU A 69 -14.80 -1.90 9.10
CA LEU A 69 -16.11 -1.47 8.61
C LEU A 69 -16.85 -0.65 9.67
N PHE A 70 -16.95 -1.17 10.89
CA PHE A 70 -17.65 -0.47 11.96
C PHE A 70 -16.97 0.84 12.35
N ASP A 71 -15.63 0.87 12.38
CA ASP A 71 -14.89 2.10 12.65
C ASP A 71 -15.09 3.15 11.57
N GLY A 72 -15.01 2.78 10.29
CA GLY A 72 -15.26 3.69 9.16
C GLY A 72 -16.68 4.25 9.17
N LEU A 73 -17.68 3.39 9.37
CA LEU A 73 -19.09 3.81 9.48
C LEU A 73 -19.31 4.74 10.67
N ARG A 74 -18.83 4.36 11.87
CA ARG A 74 -18.97 5.16 13.08
C ARG A 74 -18.32 6.53 12.91
N HIS A 75 -17.13 6.57 12.33
CA HIS A 75 -16.41 7.81 12.07
C HIS A 75 -17.21 8.74 11.15
N GLY A 76 -17.68 8.25 10.01
CA GLY A 76 -18.46 9.09 9.08
C GLY A 76 -19.84 9.50 9.63
N ILE A 77 -20.52 8.63 10.38
CA ILE A 77 -21.85 8.91 10.96
C ILE A 77 -21.76 9.99 12.04
N ALA A 78 -20.74 9.93 12.90
CA ALA A 78 -20.58 10.86 14.01
C ALA A 78 -20.29 12.31 13.57
N ARG A 79 -19.86 12.53 12.33
CA ARG A 79 -19.46 13.86 11.82
C ARG A 79 -20.67 14.70 11.40
N PRO A 80 -20.70 16.01 11.68
CA PRO A 80 -21.79 16.90 11.28
C PRO A 80 -21.67 17.39 9.81
N ARG A 81 -21.25 16.51 8.89
CA ARG A 81 -21.05 16.79 7.45
C ARG A 81 -21.59 15.65 6.60
N PRO A 82 -21.68 15.81 5.26
CA PRO A 82 -21.99 14.68 4.41
C PRO A 82 -21.00 13.52 4.59
N ALA A 83 -21.48 12.29 4.40
CA ALA A 83 -20.63 11.12 4.33
C ALA A 83 -21.07 10.22 3.17
N PHE A 84 -20.12 9.69 2.41
CA PHE A 84 -20.34 8.72 1.36
C PHE A 84 -19.69 7.39 1.73
N PHE A 85 -20.50 6.35 1.88
CA PHE A 85 -20.05 5.00 2.20
C PHE A 85 -20.26 4.10 0.99
N HIS A 86 -19.17 3.54 0.46
CA HIS A 86 -19.19 2.59 -0.65
C HIS A 86 -18.89 1.18 -0.12
N LEU A 87 -19.93 0.37 0.02
CA LEU A 87 -19.82 -0.96 0.62
C LEU A 87 -19.93 -2.05 -0.44
N LEU A 88 -19.02 -3.03 -0.36
CA LEU A 88 -19.18 -4.27 -1.11
C LEU A 88 -20.30 -5.12 -0.48
N ALA A 89 -21.34 -5.37 -1.27
CA ALA A 89 -22.45 -6.25 -0.97
C ALA A 89 -22.53 -7.34 -2.05
N VAL A 90 -21.72 -8.37 -1.90
CA VAL A 90 -21.60 -9.47 -2.87
C VAL A 90 -22.95 -10.15 -3.08
N ALA A 91 -23.36 -10.30 -4.34
CA ALA A 91 -24.56 -11.03 -4.74
C ALA A 91 -24.21 -12.51 -5.04
N PRO A 92 -24.45 -13.47 -4.13
CA PRO A 92 -23.89 -14.82 -4.25
C PRO A 92 -24.31 -15.57 -5.51
N GLU A 93 -25.52 -15.32 -6.02
CA GLU A 93 -26.05 -15.91 -7.25
C GLU A 93 -25.24 -15.54 -8.51
N ARG A 94 -24.38 -14.52 -8.43
CA ARG A 94 -23.49 -14.11 -9.52
C ARG A 94 -22.07 -14.66 -9.36
N HIS A 95 -21.80 -15.37 -8.26
CA HIS A 95 -20.52 -16.01 -7.99
C HIS A 95 -20.62 -17.55 -8.10
N THR A 96 -19.47 -18.20 -8.28
CA THR A 96 -19.36 -19.67 -8.33
C THR A 96 -19.38 -20.31 -6.95
N LYS A 97 -19.22 -19.51 -5.90
CA LYS A 97 -19.25 -19.95 -4.50
C LYS A 97 -20.66 -20.01 -3.93
N PRO A 98 -20.96 -20.96 -3.03
CA PRO A 98 -22.22 -21.00 -2.28
C PRO A 98 -22.44 -19.72 -1.46
N TRP A 99 -23.72 -19.38 -1.20
CA TRP A 99 -24.09 -18.19 -0.43
C TRP A 99 -23.47 -18.15 0.97
N ALA A 100 -23.28 -19.31 1.62
CA ALA A 100 -22.70 -19.40 2.95
C ALA A 100 -21.22 -18.99 2.99
N GLU A 101 -20.54 -18.97 1.84
CA GLU A 101 -19.13 -18.57 1.69
C GLU A 101 -18.95 -17.07 1.35
N TRP A 102 -19.99 -16.25 1.56
CA TRP A 102 -19.90 -14.81 1.28
C TRP A 102 -18.80 -14.07 2.08
N PRO A 103 -18.47 -14.40 3.36
CA PRO A 103 -17.39 -13.72 4.06
C PRO A 103 -16.02 -13.97 3.40
N GLN A 104 -15.82 -15.17 2.86
CA GLN A 104 -14.61 -15.54 2.12
C GLN A 104 -14.51 -14.73 0.82
N LEU A 105 -15.63 -14.47 0.13
CA LEU A 105 -15.65 -13.61 -1.05
C LEU A 105 -15.25 -12.18 -0.72
N ALA A 106 -15.78 -11.60 0.38
CA ALA A 106 -15.37 -10.26 0.81
C ALA A 106 -13.87 -10.20 1.15
N GLY A 107 -13.37 -11.20 1.88
CA GLY A 107 -11.94 -11.32 2.19
C GLY A 107 -11.06 -11.45 0.94
N LEU A 108 -11.50 -12.24 -0.04
CA LEU A 108 -10.81 -12.40 -1.32
C LEU A 108 -10.80 -11.08 -2.10
N ALA A 109 -11.92 -10.37 -2.17
CA ALA A 109 -12.00 -9.06 -2.83
C ALA A 109 -11.00 -8.05 -2.24
N LEU A 110 -10.79 -8.08 -0.92
CA LEU A 110 -9.79 -7.24 -0.25
C LEU A 110 -8.35 -7.65 -0.62
N LYS A 111 -8.03 -8.95 -0.51
CA LYS A 111 -6.68 -9.50 -0.79
C LYS A 111 -6.26 -9.33 -2.25
N SER A 112 -7.20 -9.47 -3.18
CA SER A 112 -7.00 -9.40 -4.64
C SER A 112 -7.03 -7.99 -5.23
N ARG A 113 -7.15 -6.94 -4.39
CA ARG A 113 -7.40 -5.55 -4.80
C ARG A 113 -8.69 -5.34 -5.60
N GLY A 114 -9.65 -6.26 -5.50
CA GLY A 114 -10.93 -6.11 -6.18
C GLY A 114 -11.87 -5.11 -5.52
N PHE A 115 -11.80 -5.00 -4.20
CA PHE A 115 -12.52 -3.96 -3.45
C PHE A 115 -11.66 -3.49 -2.26
N PRO A 116 -10.61 -2.69 -2.52
CA PRO A 116 -9.71 -2.24 -1.47
C PRO A 116 -10.41 -1.27 -0.50
N VAL A 117 -9.95 -1.24 0.73
CA VAL A 117 -10.36 -0.22 1.71
C VAL A 117 -9.81 1.14 1.29
N PHE A 118 -10.62 2.18 1.41
CA PHE A 118 -10.19 3.56 1.17
C PHE A 118 -10.93 4.47 2.14
N ALA A 119 -10.23 5.37 2.79
CA ALA A 119 -10.84 6.39 3.62
C ALA A 119 -10.33 7.77 3.19
N PHE A 120 -11.24 8.74 3.13
CA PHE A 120 -10.91 10.15 2.97
C PHE A 120 -11.63 10.96 4.04
N ASP A 121 -10.86 11.68 4.84
CA ASP A 121 -11.35 12.61 5.87
C ASP A 121 -10.96 14.06 5.51
N PRO A 122 -11.93 14.94 5.22
CA PRO A 122 -11.63 16.33 4.89
C PRO A 122 -11.11 17.14 6.09
N GLU A 123 -11.22 16.66 7.34
CA GLU A 123 -10.88 17.43 8.54
C GLU A 123 -9.40 17.30 8.98
N THR A 124 -8.53 16.77 8.12
CA THR A 124 -7.09 16.65 8.47
C THR A 124 -6.37 17.99 8.53
N GLU A 125 -5.50 18.14 9.53
CA GLU A 125 -4.94 19.42 10.00
C GLU A 125 -4.24 20.27 8.93
N ASN A 126 -3.63 19.65 7.91
CA ASN A 126 -2.76 20.36 6.95
C ASN A 126 -3.36 20.52 5.55
N GLY A 127 -4.60 20.07 5.31
CA GLY A 127 -5.30 20.25 4.03
C GLY A 127 -4.71 19.52 2.81
N PHE A 128 -3.65 18.72 2.98
CA PHE A 128 -3.07 17.90 1.93
C PHE A 128 -3.90 16.64 1.67
N LEU A 129 -4.14 16.34 0.39
CA LEU A 129 -4.91 15.16 -0.04
C LEU A 129 -4.33 13.84 0.51
N SER A 130 -3.00 13.74 0.58
CA SER A 130 -2.31 12.55 1.09
C SER A 130 -2.46 12.32 2.58
N GLN A 131 -2.66 13.38 3.37
CA GLN A 131 -2.94 13.25 4.79
C GLN A 131 -4.43 12.97 5.04
N ALA A 132 -5.29 13.55 4.19
CA ALA A 132 -6.72 13.30 4.20
C ALA A 132 -7.08 11.88 3.76
N THR A 133 -6.19 11.16 3.07
CA THR A 133 -6.47 9.84 2.48
C THR A 133 -5.72 8.74 3.23
N SER A 134 -6.44 7.70 3.65
CA SER A 134 -5.86 6.49 4.26
C SER A 134 -6.24 5.24 3.47
N LEU A 135 -5.29 4.32 3.35
CA LEU A 135 -5.48 2.96 2.82
C LEU A 135 -5.33 1.90 3.93
N ASP A 136 -5.42 2.33 5.19
CA ASP A 136 -5.28 1.42 6.31
C ASP A 136 -6.36 0.34 6.25
N GLY A 137 -5.93 -0.88 6.53
CA GLY A 137 -6.78 -2.06 6.50
C GLY A 137 -6.72 -2.89 5.22
N ASN A 138 -6.05 -2.38 4.18
CA ASN A 138 -5.61 -3.24 3.11
C ASN A 138 -4.38 -4.06 3.52
N PRO A 139 -4.30 -5.34 3.14
CA PRO A 139 -3.09 -6.12 3.36
C PRO A 139 -1.99 -5.68 2.38
N GLY A 140 -0.74 -5.61 2.85
CA GLY A 140 0.44 -5.26 2.06
C GLY A 140 0.31 -3.95 1.29
N THR A 141 0.04 -2.83 1.96
CA THR A 141 -0.19 -1.52 1.34
C THR A 141 0.95 -1.04 0.43
N ASP A 142 2.17 -1.49 0.71
CA ASP A 142 3.39 -1.05 0.01
C ASP A 142 3.72 -1.90 -1.23
N ALA A 143 2.98 -2.99 -1.45
CA ALA A 143 3.15 -3.89 -2.57
C ALA A 143 2.00 -3.74 -3.59
N ASP A 144 2.27 -4.09 -4.84
CA ASP A 144 1.25 -4.17 -5.88
C ASP A 144 0.17 -5.19 -5.53
N TRP A 145 0.58 -6.35 -5.01
CA TRP A 145 -0.27 -7.49 -4.68
C TRP A 145 0.02 -8.02 -3.28
N TRP A 146 -0.95 -8.71 -2.69
CA TRP A 146 -0.77 -9.36 -1.39
C TRP A 146 -0.23 -10.78 -1.57
N ASP A 147 0.94 -11.04 -1.00
CA ASP A 147 1.49 -12.39 -0.86
C ASP A 147 1.04 -13.00 0.47
N GLU A 148 0.33 -14.12 0.43
CA GLU A 148 -0.18 -14.78 1.63
C GLU A 148 0.87 -15.76 2.19
N PRO A 149 1.46 -15.46 3.37
CA PRO A 149 2.57 -16.25 3.91
C PRO A 149 2.14 -17.58 4.55
N ALA A 150 0.83 -17.83 4.67
CA ALA A 150 0.28 -18.96 5.43
C ALA A 150 0.08 -20.24 4.58
N VAL A 151 0.40 -20.22 3.29
CA VAL A 151 0.28 -21.37 2.39
C VAL A 151 1.68 -21.98 2.22
N GLU A 152 1.80 -23.32 2.28
CA GLU A 152 3.07 -24.06 2.11
C GLU A 152 3.87 -23.63 0.85
N GLN A 153 3.16 -23.05 -0.12
CA GLN A 153 3.70 -22.29 -1.23
C GLN A 153 3.10 -20.87 -1.18
N HIS A 154 3.95 -19.86 -0.98
CA HIS A 154 3.58 -18.45 -1.02
C HIS A 154 2.74 -18.17 -2.28
N TYR A 155 1.49 -17.72 -2.10
CA TYR A 155 0.61 -17.38 -3.21
C TYR A 155 0.26 -15.90 -3.19
N THR A 156 0.55 -15.22 -4.30
CA THR A 156 0.25 -13.82 -4.50
C THR A 156 -1.12 -13.65 -5.16
N TYR A 157 -2.08 -13.12 -4.40
CA TYR A 157 -3.43 -12.86 -4.92
C TYR A 157 -3.44 -11.66 -5.86
N THR A 158 -4.15 -11.81 -6.96
CA THR A 158 -4.36 -10.78 -7.97
C THR A 158 -5.85 -10.60 -8.25
N TYR A 159 -6.20 -9.54 -8.96
CA TYR A 159 -7.59 -9.31 -9.37
C TYR A 159 -8.18 -10.47 -10.21
N ALA A 160 -7.33 -11.25 -10.88
CA ALA A 160 -7.79 -12.44 -11.61
C ALA A 160 -8.44 -13.49 -10.69
N ASP A 161 -7.98 -13.60 -9.44
CA ASP A 161 -8.56 -14.50 -8.44
C ASP A 161 -9.98 -14.05 -8.04
N TRP A 162 -10.22 -12.73 -7.98
CA TRP A 162 -11.57 -12.19 -7.79
C TRP A 162 -12.47 -12.50 -8.98
N LEU A 163 -11.98 -12.28 -10.20
CA LEU A 163 -12.72 -12.57 -11.43
C LEU A 163 -13.07 -14.04 -11.57
N TYR A 164 -12.19 -14.95 -11.13
CA TYR A 164 -12.47 -16.39 -11.13
C TYR A 164 -13.69 -16.77 -10.28
N THR A 165 -14.05 -15.96 -9.28
CA THR A 165 -15.27 -16.22 -8.52
C THR A 165 -16.53 -15.81 -9.25
N GLN A 166 -16.46 -15.00 -10.31
CA GLN A 166 -17.64 -14.43 -10.98
C GLN A 166 -18.10 -15.33 -12.13
N ARG A 167 -19.41 -15.61 -12.19
CA ARG A 167 -20.00 -16.49 -13.23
C ARG A 167 -19.81 -15.94 -14.64
N ALA A 168 -19.88 -14.62 -14.79
CA ALA A 168 -19.69 -13.94 -16.09
C ALA A 168 -18.29 -14.14 -16.68
N TRP A 169 -17.31 -14.53 -15.86
CA TRP A 169 -15.92 -14.67 -16.26
C TRP A 169 -15.47 -16.12 -16.45
N GLN A 170 -16.30 -17.12 -16.13
CA GLN A 170 -15.89 -18.53 -16.16
C GLN A 170 -15.35 -18.97 -17.54
N ALA A 171 -15.94 -18.47 -18.63
CA ALA A 171 -15.49 -18.76 -19.99
C ALA A 171 -14.07 -18.24 -20.30
N HIS A 172 -13.51 -17.38 -19.44
CA HIS A 172 -12.16 -16.82 -19.57
C HIS A 172 -11.09 -17.58 -18.76
N PHE A 173 -11.47 -18.66 -18.11
CA PHE A 173 -10.58 -19.55 -17.36
C PHE A 173 -10.64 -20.94 -17.94
N THR A 174 -9.47 -21.52 -18.25
CA THR A 174 -9.38 -22.88 -18.80
C THR A 174 -8.44 -23.72 -17.94
N PRO A 175 -8.91 -24.85 -17.38
CA PRO A 175 -8.07 -25.72 -16.57
C PRO A 175 -6.89 -26.27 -17.41
N VAL A 176 -5.69 -26.28 -16.83
CA VAL A 176 -4.48 -26.79 -17.47
C VAL A 176 -4.14 -28.16 -16.88
N TYR A 177 -4.52 -29.22 -17.60
CA TYR A 177 -4.30 -30.61 -17.18
C TYR A 177 -2.93 -31.17 -17.59
N ALA A 178 -2.42 -30.77 -18.76
CA ALA A 178 -1.18 -31.25 -19.35
C ALA A 178 -0.35 -30.08 -19.89
N ASP A 179 0.96 -30.28 -20.01
CA ASP A 179 1.94 -29.27 -20.44
C ASP A 179 1.95 -28.00 -19.55
N LYS A 180 2.73 -28.09 -18.46
CA LYS A 180 3.02 -26.98 -17.55
C LYS A 180 4.20 -26.13 -18.03
N ALA A 181 4.72 -26.36 -19.25
CA ALA A 181 5.81 -25.54 -19.77
C ALA A 181 5.28 -24.13 -20.11
N GLY A 182 6.04 -23.10 -19.72
CA GLY A 182 5.70 -21.70 -20.02
C GLY A 182 4.46 -21.16 -19.31
N ILE A 183 3.95 -21.82 -18.25
CA ILE A 183 2.94 -21.21 -17.39
C ILE A 183 3.61 -20.26 -16.40
N LYS A 184 2.97 -19.12 -16.15
CA LYS A 184 3.48 -18.11 -15.21
C LYS A 184 2.34 -17.62 -14.32
N PRO A 185 2.50 -17.61 -12.99
CA PRO A 185 1.48 -17.04 -12.10
C PRO A 185 1.17 -15.60 -12.50
N MET A 186 -0.10 -15.19 -12.39
CA MET A 186 -0.57 -13.87 -12.86
C MET A 186 0.29 -12.72 -12.32
N ALA A 187 0.63 -12.73 -11.03
CA ALA A 187 1.44 -11.69 -10.40
C ALA A 187 2.82 -11.55 -11.07
N GLU A 188 3.49 -12.67 -11.36
CA GLU A 188 4.80 -12.69 -12.01
C GLU A 188 4.70 -12.36 -13.50
N TYR A 189 3.64 -12.82 -14.18
CA TYR A 189 3.38 -12.51 -15.58
C TYR A 189 3.25 -11.00 -15.83
N LEU A 190 2.60 -10.28 -14.91
CA LEU A 190 2.41 -8.84 -15.01
C LEU A 190 3.72 -8.05 -14.86
N GLN A 191 4.74 -8.62 -14.22
CA GLN A 191 6.07 -8.00 -14.11
C GLN A 191 6.90 -8.16 -15.39
N LEU A 192 6.54 -9.10 -16.27
CA LEU A 192 7.26 -9.33 -17.52
C LEU A 192 7.04 -8.19 -18.53
N GLY A 193 8.09 -7.89 -19.30
CA GLY A 193 8.00 -7.02 -20.47
C GLY A 193 7.19 -7.64 -21.62
N ARG A 194 6.79 -6.82 -22.59
CA ARG A 194 5.88 -7.23 -23.69
C ARG A 194 6.39 -8.43 -24.51
N GLU A 195 7.70 -8.52 -24.74
CA GLU A 195 8.31 -9.61 -25.52
C GLU A 195 8.25 -10.93 -24.75
N ALA A 196 8.72 -10.93 -23.49
CA ALA A 196 8.70 -12.11 -22.63
C ALA A 196 7.27 -12.64 -22.37
N ARG A 197 6.24 -11.79 -22.45
CA ARG A 197 4.84 -12.22 -22.29
C ARG A 197 4.31 -13.05 -23.44
N GLN A 198 4.90 -13.01 -24.64
CA GLN A 198 4.42 -13.75 -25.81
C GLN A 198 4.65 -15.26 -25.68
N GLU A 199 5.71 -15.65 -24.96
CA GLU A 199 6.11 -17.04 -24.75
C GLU A 199 5.50 -17.65 -23.48
N GLN A 200 4.74 -16.86 -22.72
CA GLN A 200 4.25 -17.25 -21.39
C GLN A 200 2.73 -17.25 -21.36
N ARG A 201 2.15 -18.23 -20.67
CA ARG A 201 0.72 -18.35 -20.44
C ARG A 201 0.40 -17.93 -19.00
N PRO A 202 -0.34 -16.83 -18.79
CA PRO A 202 -0.73 -16.42 -17.45
C PRO A 202 -1.70 -17.43 -16.84
N VAL A 203 -1.47 -17.79 -15.58
CA VAL A 203 -2.32 -18.71 -14.81
C VAL A 203 -2.65 -18.16 -13.43
N ILE A 204 -3.79 -18.59 -12.89
CA ILE A 204 -4.09 -18.53 -11.46
C ILE A 204 -4.18 -19.94 -10.90
N PHE A 205 -4.06 -20.10 -9.58
CA PHE A 205 -4.25 -21.38 -8.92
C PHE A 205 -5.56 -21.35 -8.13
N ALA A 206 -6.45 -22.28 -8.45
CA ALA A 206 -7.75 -22.38 -7.82
C ALA A 206 -8.14 -23.86 -7.62
N PRO A 207 -9.04 -24.17 -6.67
CA PRO A 207 -9.56 -25.51 -6.53
C PRO A 207 -10.47 -25.87 -7.71
N ASP A 208 -10.30 -27.09 -8.24
CA ASP A 208 -11.24 -27.71 -9.18
C ASP A 208 -12.49 -28.23 -8.44
N ALA A 209 -13.43 -28.86 -9.16
CA ALA A 209 -14.65 -29.47 -8.63
C ALA A 209 -14.40 -30.45 -7.47
N ASP A 210 -13.26 -31.14 -7.49
CA ASP A 210 -12.83 -32.09 -6.44
C ASP A 210 -12.05 -31.43 -5.29
N GLY A 211 -11.90 -30.10 -5.29
CA GLY A 211 -11.17 -29.35 -4.27
C GLY A 211 -9.64 -29.38 -4.43
N VAL A 212 -9.13 -30.00 -5.49
CA VAL A 212 -7.68 -30.05 -5.79
C VAL A 212 -7.23 -28.74 -6.42
N ILE A 213 -6.19 -28.11 -5.86
CA ILE A 213 -5.62 -26.88 -6.42
C ILE A 213 -4.91 -27.20 -7.74
N MET A 214 -5.33 -26.54 -8.81
CA MET A 214 -4.72 -26.68 -10.14
C MET A 214 -4.63 -25.34 -10.87
N PRO A 215 -3.72 -25.22 -11.87
CA PRO A 215 -3.59 -24.00 -12.65
C PRO A 215 -4.75 -23.83 -13.65
N PHE A 216 -5.30 -22.62 -13.70
CA PHE A 216 -6.26 -22.17 -14.71
C PHE A 216 -5.61 -21.11 -15.59
N ALA A 217 -5.48 -21.38 -16.89
CA ALA A 217 -5.06 -20.40 -17.87
C ALA A 217 -6.12 -19.31 -18.03
N VAL A 218 -5.66 -18.07 -18.15
CA VAL A 218 -6.54 -16.89 -18.20
C VAL A 218 -6.50 -16.24 -19.57
N SER A 219 -7.64 -15.72 -20.01
CA SER A 219 -7.72 -14.98 -21.28
C SER A 219 -7.09 -13.57 -21.18
N ASN A 220 -6.79 -12.96 -22.34
CA ASN A 220 -6.30 -11.58 -22.42
C ASN A 220 -7.27 -10.55 -21.79
N LYS A 221 -8.59 -10.83 -21.77
CA LYS A 221 -9.56 -9.95 -21.10
C LYS A 221 -9.33 -9.90 -19.59
N VAL A 222 -9.01 -11.04 -18.98
CA VAL A 222 -8.69 -11.15 -17.55
C VAL A 222 -7.37 -10.43 -17.25
N VAL A 223 -6.36 -10.60 -18.10
CA VAL A 223 -5.08 -9.85 -17.98
C VAL A 223 -5.35 -8.34 -17.99
N ALA A 224 -6.09 -7.83 -18.98
CA ALA A 224 -6.39 -6.41 -19.10
C ALA A 224 -7.19 -5.86 -17.91
N ALA A 225 -8.14 -6.63 -17.39
CA ALA A 225 -8.89 -6.29 -16.18
C ALA A 225 -7.97 -6.20 -14.95
N THR A 226 -7.08 -7.17 -14.78
CA THR A 226 -6.11 -7.20 -13.67
C THR A 226 -5.10 -6.05 -13.76
N GLU A 227 -4.64 -5.69 -14.95
CA GLU A 227 -3.82 -4.50 -15.17
C GLU A 227 -4.58 -3.21 -14.80
N GLY A 228 -5.87 -3.13 -15.14
CA GLY A 228 -6.73 -2.01 -14.74
C GLY A 228 -6.84 -1.86 -13.23
N ALA A 229 -7.08 -2.96 -12.52
CA ALA A 229 -7.12 -2.98 -11.05
C ALA A 229 -5.77 -2.62 -10.43
N LEU A 230 -4.66 -3.04 -11.03
CA LEU A 230 -3.31 -2.69 -10.58
C LEU A 230 -3.04 -1.18 -10.71
N HIS A 231 -3.38 -0.58 -11.86
CA HIS A 231 -3.24 0.86 -12.05
C HIS A 231 -4.08 1.65 -11.05
N GLN A 232 -5.31 1.20 -10.79
CA GLN A 232 -6.18 1.79 -9.80
C GLN A 232 -5.57 1.70 -8.39
N TRP A 233 -5.05 0.54 -8.00
CA TRP A 233 -4.38 0.37 -6.71
C TRP A 233 -3.18 1.31 -6.55
N ARG A 234 -2.33 1.44 -7.58
CA ARG A 234 -1.20 2.37 -7.59
C ARG A 234 -1.67 3.83 -7.48
N MET A 235 -2.74 4.21 -8.18
CA MET A 235 -3.34 5.55 -8.05
C MET A 235 -3.85 5.83 -6.63
N LEU A 236 -4.50 4.86 -5.98
CA LEU A 236 -4.93 5.00 -4.59
C LEU A 236 -3.73 5.23 -3.67
N ARG A 237 -2.64 4.47 -3.87
CA ARG A 237 -1.39 4.64 -3.11
C ARG A 237 -0.74 5.99 -3.37
N GLU A 238 -0.80 6.50 -4.59
CA GLU A 238 -0.35 7.86 -4.91
C GLU A 238 -1.16 8.92 -4.17
N MET A 239 -2.49 8.79 -4.16
CA MET A 239 -3.37 9.70 -3.44
C MET A 239 -3.11 9.71 -1.94
N ALA A 240 -2.84 8.54 -1.34
CA ALA A 240 -2.48 8.40 0.07
C ALA A 240 -1.02 8.78 0.39
N GLY A 241 -0.22 9.16 -0.61
CA GLY A 241 1.20 9.48 -0.43
C GLY A 241 2.11 8.27 -0.21
N ALA A 242 1.57 7.05 -0.22
CA ALA A 242 2.32 5.79 -0.04
C ALA A 242 3.17 5.41 -1.26
N LEU A 243 2.73 5.78 -2.46
CA LEU A 243 3.50 5.64 -3.69
C LEU A 243 3.71 7.04 -4.24
N THR A 244 4.86 7.66 -4.00
CA THR A 244 5.16 8.95 -4.62
C THR A 244 6.48 8.84 -5.37
N PRO A 245 6.63 9.45 -6.57
CA PRO A 245 7.93 9.51 -7.26
C PRO A 245 8.93 10.46 -6.58
N PHE A 246 8.43 11.32 -5.68
CA PHE A 246 9.16 12.41 -5.03
C PHE A 246 9.99 12.02 -3.78
N PRO A 247 9.61 11.04 -2.93
CA PRO A 247 10.37 10.63 -1.76
C PRO A 247 11.70 10.02 -2.11
N GLU A 248 11.90 9.37 -3.25
CA GLU A 248 13.23 8.82 -3.55
C GLU A 248 14.27 9.94 -3.74
N LYS A 249 13.90 11.03 -4.41
CA LYS A 249 14.77 12.20 -4.57
C LYS A 249 14.91 12.96 -3.27
N LEU A 250 13.81 13.17 -2.55
CA LEU A 250 13.83 13.88 -1.26
C LEU A 250 14.56 13.08 -0.17
N ARG A 251 14.36 11.76 -0.08
CA ARG A 251 15.09 10.87 0.84
C ARG A 251 16.57 10.87 0.52
N LYS A 252 16.96 10.78 -0.76
CA LYS A 252 18.37 10.91 -1.16
C LYS A 252 18.96 12.26 -0.76
N GLN A 253 18.22 13.36 -0.90
CA GLN A 253 18.66 14.68 -0.46
C GLN A 253 18.81 14.76 1.07
N VAL A 254 17.83 14.25 1.83
CA VAL A 254 17.89 14.22 3.30
C VAL A 254 19.03 13.31 3.79
N GLU A 255 19.24 12.15 3.17
CA GLU A 255 20.37 11.25 3.46
C GLU A 255 21.71 11.93 3.18
N GLN A 256 21.82 12.70 2.09
CA GLN A 256 23.01 13.51 1.78
C GLN A 256 23.24 14.60 2.83
N GLU A 257 22.21 15.37 3.16
CA GLU A 257 22.29 16.43 4.19
C GLU A 257 22.66 15.86 5.57
N TRP A 258 22.15 14.67 5.93
CA TRP A 258 22.50 14.00 7.18
C TRP A 258 23.92 13.43 7.16
N ALA A 259 24.35 12.85 6.04
CA ALA A 259 25.73 12.36 5.88
C ALA A 259 26.74 13.51 6.02
N GLU A 260 26.44 14.67 5.45
CA GLU A 260 27.26 15.88 5.58
C GLU A 260 27.33 16.37 7.03
N LYS A 261 26.19 16.46 7.74
CA LYS A 261 26.16 16.84 9.16
C LYS A 261 26.91 15.85 10.04
N TYR A 262 26.76 14.56 9.80
CA TYR A 262 27.44 13.52 10.58
C TYR A 262 28.97 13.56 10.35
N GLN A 263 29.42 13.85 9.13
CA GLN A 263 30.84 14.08 8.86
C GLN A 263 31.37 15.30 9.60
N GLN A 264 30.62 16.41 9.61
CA GLN A 264 31.00 17.61 10.36
C GLN A 264 31.10 17.34 11.87
N GLU A 265 30.15 16.60 12.45
CA GLU A 265 30.19 16.21 13.86
C GLU A 265 31.38 15.29 14.19
N LEU A 266 31.70 14.34 13.30
CA LEU A 266 32.87 13.47 13.45
C LEU A 266 34.17 14.27 13.38
N GLU A 267 34.29 15.24 12.48
CA GLU A 267 35.46 16.11 12.36
C GLU A 267 35.60 17.04 13.56
N GLN A 268 34.50 17.61 14.05
CA GLN A 268 34.49 18.40 15.28
C GLN A 268 34.93 17.54 16.46
N ALA A 269 34.33 16.36 16.66
CA ALA A 269 34.71 15.45 17.73
C ALA A 269 36.18 15.05 17.64
N ARG A 270 36.68 14.71 16.44
CA ARG A 270 38.11 14.40 16.22
C ARG A 270 39.02 15.57 16.61
N SER A 271 38.70 16.77 16.15
CA SER A 271 39.51 17.96 16.47
C SER A 271 39.51 18.27 17.98
N GLU A 272 38.38 18.08 18.65
CA GLU A 272 38.29 18.22 20.11
C GLU A 272 39.11 17.16 20.85
N TYR A 273 39.09 15.91 20.38
CA TYR A 273 39.91 14.84 20.95
C TYR A 273 41.40 15.08 20.74
N GLU A 274 41.81 15.54 19.56
CA GLU A 274 43.19 15.91 19.26
C GLU A 274 43.67 17.05 20.16
N LEU A 275 42.86 18.09 20.35
CA LEU A 275 43.16 19.19 21.27
C LEU A 275 43.28 18.72 22.73
N LYS A 276 42.39 17.81 23.16
CA LYS A 276 42.47 17.19 24.49
C LYS A 276 43.75 16.36 24.66
N LEU A 277 44.14 15.60 23.63
CA LEU A 277 45.36 14.80 23.65
C LEU A 277 46.60 15.70 23.73
N GLN A 278 46.68 16.74 22.89
CA GLN A 278 47.78 17.71 22.93
C GLN A 278 47.87 18.43 24.28
N ARG A 279 46.74 18.86 24.85
CA ARG A 279 46.70 19.47 26.18
C ARG A 279 47.22 18.49 27.23
N ARG A 280 46.80 17.22 27.15
CA ARG A 280 47.23 16.17 28.08
C ARG A 280 48.71 15.86 27.96
N GLU A 281 49.25 15.81 26.75
CA GLU A 281 50.69 15.65 26.49
C GLU A 281 51.49 16.83 27.04
N GLN A 282 51.01 18.07 26.86
CA GLN A 282 51.65 19.26 27.43
C GLN A 282 51.65 19.23 28.96
N GLU A 283 50.52 18.85 29.59
CA GLU A 283 50.43 18.64 31.05
C GLU A 283 51.44 17.60 31.53
N LEU A 284 51.49 16.42 30.89
CA LEU A 284 52.43 15.35 31.23
C LEU A 284 53.90 15.79 31.05
N MET A 285 54.21 16.52 29.99
CA MET A 285 55.56 17.06 29.74
C MET A 285 55.97 18.08 30.80
N GLN A 286 55.05 18.93 31.26
CA GLN A 286 55.30 19.85 32.36
C GLN A 286 55.53 19.11 33.68
N ASP A 287 54.72 18.09 33.97
CA ASP A 287 54.88 17.24 35.16
C ASP A 287 56.22 16.48 35.16
N VAL A 288 56.60 15.89 34.02
CA VAL A 288 57.89 15.20 33.86
C VAL A 288 59.05 16.19 34.03
N ARG A 289 58.96 17.40 33.44
CA ARG A 289 59.98 18.44 33.60
C ARG A 289 60.11 18.90 35.05
N ALA A 290 59.00 19.06 35.77
CA ALA A 290 59.01 19.40 37.20
C ALA A 290 59.68 18.29 38.04
N LYS A 291 59.29 17.03 37.84
CA LYS A 291 59.91 15.88 38.53
C LYS A 291 61.40 15.74 38.24
N LEU A 292 61.83 15.92 36.98
CA LEU A 292 63.24 15.90 36.60
C LEU A 292 64.02 17.04 37.25
N ARG A 293 63.47 18.26 37.28
CA ARG A 293 64.08 19.40 37.98
C ARG A 293 64.26 19.10 39.47
N ASP A 294 63.23 18.60 40.13
CA ASP A 294 63.27 18.28 41.55
C ASP A 294 64.28 17.15 41.84
N LYS A 295 64.38 16.16 40.95
CA LYS A 295 65.40 15.09 41.06
C LYS A 295 66.82 15.61 40.86
N LEU A 296 67.06 16.48 39.87
CA LEU A 296 68.38 17.10 39.64
C LEU A 296 68.79 17.98 40.82
N LEU A 297 67.86 18.75 41.40
CA LEU A 297 68.09 19.54 42.61
C LEU A 297 68.38 18.66 43.84
N SER A 298 67.76 17.49 43.94
CA SER A 298 68.06 16.52 45.01
C SER A 298 69.46 15.92 44.86
N LEU A 299 69.89 15.63 43.63
CA LEU A 299 71.22 15.06 43.33
C LEU A 299 72.34 16.10 43.50
N SER A 300 72.10 17.38 43.22
CA SER A 300 73.07 18.46 43.44
C SER A 300 73.24 18.83 44.92
N ARG A 301 72.30 18.44 45.78
CA ARG A 301 72.36 18.64 47.24
C ARG A 301 73.02 17.47 47.98
N THR A 302 73.37 16.39 47.27
CA THR A 302 74.15 15.29 47.83
C THR A 302 75.63 15.65 47.79
N PRO A 303 76.33 15.78 48.94
CA PRO A 303 77.76 16.05 48.96
C PRO A 303 78.55 14.86 48.36
N ARG A 304 79.57 15.21 47.58
CA ARG A 304 80.56 14.29 47.01
C ARG A 304 81.41 13.76 48.16
N ASN A 305 81.28 12.47 48.49
CA ASN A 305 82.30 11.75 49.24
C ASN A 305 83.50 11.46 48.32
#